data_AF-A0A255SUE2-F1
#
_entry.id   AF-A0A255SUE2-F1
#
_cell.length_a   1.000
_cell.length_b   1.000
_cell.length_c   1.000
_cell.angle_alpha   90.00
_cell.angle_beta   90.00
_cell.angle_gamma   90.00
#
_symmetry.space_group_name_H-M   'P 1'
#
loop_
_entity.id
_entity.type
_entity.pdbx_description
1 polymer ?
#
loop_
_entity_poly.entity_id
_entity_poly.type
_entity_poly.pdbx_seq_one_letter_code
_entity_poly.pdbx_strand_id
1 'polypeptide(L)'
;MRKSTVYKELHFFRKSDVLVQLTKAFCHRFLPHYGDRTVDQMIQAARSIKQNIAEGFTDGQTSFETEIKLLGIAKGSNQELLEDYQDYLKQHNLPEWAKTNIPRYDDMRTFCRDHSDEIHYRPYFDRWTDEEMVNVAICLCHMVDKAMTSFLAKRDREFVEEGGIRERMTAARLDMRATQKQIISQQEQEIATLKAQNNTLTAQINSQKTQINSLTAQINSQKAQINSLTAQISSLQHKLSLQDSQQNNE
;
A
#
# COMPACT_ATOMS: atom_id res chain seq x y z
N MET A 1 -2.05 -0.08 0.70
CA MET A 1 -2.46 -0.56 -0.64
C MET A 1 -1.75 -1.88 -0.93
N ARG A 2 -2.36 -2.77 -1.70
CA ARG A 2 -1.77 -4.07 -2.08
C ARG A 2 -0.42 -3.82 -2.75
N LYS A 3 0.65 -4.50 -2.30
CA LYS A 3 1.94 -4.47 -3.03
C LYS A 3 1.70 -5.01 -4.44
N SER A 4 2.10 -4.26 -5.45
CA SER A 4 2.05 -4.73 -6.84
C SER A 4 2.92 -5.98 -6.93
N THR A 5 2.31 -7.11 -7.28
CA THR A 5 3.04 -8.36 -7.51
C THR A 5 3.55 -8.32 -8.94
N VAL A 6 4.87 -8.33 -9.12
CA VAL A 6 5.47 -8.41 -10.45
C VAL A 6 5.32 -9.84 -10.94
N TYR A 7 4.36 -10.09 -11.82
CA TYR A 7 4.03 -11.44 -12.29
C TYR A 7 5.24 -12.17 -12.90
N LYS A 8 6.20 -11.42 -13.48
CA LYS A 8 7.44 -11.96 -14.06
C LYS A 8 8.34 -12.66 -13.04
N GLU A 9 8.20 -12.36 -11.75
CA GLU A 9 8.98 -12.99 -10.68
C GLU A 9 8.34 -14.31 -10.18
N LEU A 10 7.07 -14.57 -10.53
CA LEU A 10 6.35 -15.75 -10.08
C LEU A 10 6.92 -17.01 -10.74
N HIS A 11 7.28 -18.00 -9.92
CA HIS A 11 7.84 -19.26 -10.41
C HIS A 11 6.93 -19.96 -11.42
N PHE A 12 5.61 -19.95 -11.22
CA PHE A 12 4.66 -20.60 -12.14
C PHE A 12 4.48 -19.82 -13.44
N PHE A 13 4.60 -18.48 -13.41
CA PHE A 13 4.64 -17.69 -14.65
C PHE A 13 5.90 -18.01 -15.46
N ARG A 14 7.08 -18.02 -14.81
CA ARG A 14 8.35 -18.35 -15.48
C ARG A 14 8.33 -19.76 -16.07
N LYS A 15 7.79 -20.75 -15.34
CA LYS A 15 7.58 -22.12 -15.86
C LYS A 15 6.56 -22.17 -17.00
N SER A 16 5.51 -21.34 -16.99
CA SER A 16 4.61 -21.25 -18.13
C SER A 16 5.30 -20.71 -19.39
N ASP A 17 6.32 -19.85 -19.25
CA ASP A 17 7.14 -19.41 -20.37
C ASP A 17 8.05 -20.53 -20.90
N VAL A 18 8.61 -21.34 -19.99
CA VAL A 18 9.31 -22.58 -20.36
C VAL A 18 8.41 -23.48 -21.19
N LEU A 19 7.17 -23.71 -20.74
CA LEU A 19 6.19 -24.51 -21.49
C LEU A 19 5.94 -23.95 -22.90
N VAL A 20 5.84 -22.63 -23.08
CA VAL A 20 5.68 -22.03 -24.42
C VAL A 20 6.85 -22.38 -25.34
N GLN A 21 8.10 -22.25 -24.87
CA GLN A 21 9.26 -22.54 -25.72
C GLN A 21 9.45 -24.04 -25.94
N LEU A 22 9.24 -24.85 -24.90
CA LEU A 22 9.31 -26.30 -24.96
C LEU A 22 8.27 -26.85 -25.94
N THR A 23 7.01 -26.40 -25.85
CA THR A 23 5.94 -26.84 -26.77
C THR A 23 6.27 -26.49 -28.22
N LYS A 24 6.83 -25.30 -28.49
CA LYS A 24 7.27 -24.96 -29.85
C LYS A 24 8.37 -25.89 -30.37
N ALA A 25 9.38 -26.18 -29.53
CA ALA A 25 10.45 -27.09 -29.89
C ALA A 25 9.93 -28.52 -30.11
N PHE A 26 9.02 -28.98 -29.23
CA PHE A 26 8.37 -30.27 -29.33
C PHE A 26 7.57 -30.42 -30.62
N CYS A 27 6.64 -29.50 -30.89
CA CYS A 27 5.81 -29.53 -32.09
C CYS A 27 6.66 -29.44 -33.36
N HIS A 28 7.73 -28.64 -33.36
CA HIS A 28 8.64 -28.56 -34.51
C HIS A 28 9.41 -29.86 -34.75
N ARG A 29 9.84 -30.57 -33.71
CA ARG A 29 10.70 -31.76 -33.84
C ARG A 29 9.93 -33.06 -34.03
N PHE A 30 8.78 -33.19 -33.39
CA PHE A 30 8.12 -34.49 -33.21
C PHE A 30 6.71 -34.58 -33.77
N LEU A 31 6.13 -33.47 -34.24
CA LEU A 31 4.82 -33.46 -34.89
C LEU A 31 4.92 -33.13 -36.39
N PRO A 32 3.99 -33.65 -37.22
CA PRO A 32 3.93 -33.30 -38.63
C PRO A 32 3.77 -31.79 -38.83
N HIS A 33 4.54 -31.22 -39.74
CA HIS A 33 4.52 -29.77 -40.00
C HIS A 33 3.26 -29.29 -40.74
N TYR A 34 2.53 -30.21 -41.38
CA TYR A 34 1.33 -29.90 -42.17
C TYR A 34 0.23 -30.91 -41.88
N GLY A 35 -1.01 -30.41 -41.84
CA GLY A 35 -2.21 -31.24 -41.76
C GLY A 35 -2.65 -31.64 -40.36
N ASP A 36 -1.85 -31.35 -39.33
CA ASP A 36 -2.18 -31.67 -37.94
C ASP A 36 -2.59 -30.40 -37.15
N ARG A 37 -3.88 -30.33 -36.80
CA ARG A 37 -4.44 -29.24 -35.99
C ARG A 37 -3.87 -29.22 -34.56
N THR A 38 -3.33 -30.35 -34.11
CA THR A 38 -2.74 -30.52 -32.77
C THR A 38 -1.59 -29.55 -32.52
N VAL A 39 -0.75 -29.26 -33.54
CA VAL A 39 0.36 -28.31 -33.41
C VAL A 39 -0.13 -26.92 -32.99
N ASP A 40 -1.12 -26.39 -33.70
CA ASP A 40 -1.68 -25.07 -33.42
C ASP A 40 -2.39 -25.05 -32.06
N GLN A 41 -3.11 -26.12 -31.72
CA GLN A 41 -3.82 -26.24 -30.44
C GLN A 41 -2.86 -26.24 -29.25
N MET A 42 -1.81 -27.09 -29.27
CA MET A 42 -0.82 -27.15 -28.19
C MET A 42 -0.09 -25.81 -28.01
N ILE A 43 0.32 -25.17 -29.12
CA ILE A 43 1.02 -23.88 -29.06
C ILE A 43 0.09 -22.78 -28.53
N GLN A 44 -1.18 -22.77 -28.96
CA GLN A 44 -2.17 -21.81 -28.47
C GLN A 44 -2.49 -22.02 -26.99
N ALA A 45 -2.68 -23.27 -26.54
CA ALA A 45 -2.88 -23.61 -25.13
C ALA A 45 -1.71 -23.12 -24.28
N ALA A 46 -0.47 -23.45 -24.65
CA ALA A 46 0.73 -23.01 -23.93
C ALA A 46 0.81 -21.47 -23.83
N ARG A 47 0.52 -20.75 -24.92
CA ARG A 47 0.50 -19.27 -24.93
C ARG A 47 -0.61 -18.71 -24.06
N SER A 48 -1.79 -19.30 -24.13
CA SER A 48 -2.98 -18.90 -23.35
C SER A 48 -2.69 -18.94 -21.85
N ILE A 49 -1.99 -19.98 -21.36
CA ILE A 49 -1.59 -20.09 -19.94
C ILE A 49 -0.80 -18.84 -19.52
N LYS A 50 0.30 -18.55 -20.24
CA LYS A 50 1.20 -17.43 -19.92
C LYS A 50 0.48 -16.07 -20.02
N GLN A 51 -0.33 -15.87 -21.07
CA GLN A 51 -1.03 -14.61 -21.31
C GLN A 51 -2.08 -14.32 -20.25
N ASN A 52 -2.93 -15.30 -19.94
CA ASN A 52 -3.96 -15.15 -18.91
C ASN A 52 -3.36 -14.93 -17.51
N ILE A 53 -2.19 -15.52 -17.20
CA ILE A 53 -1.46 -15.16 -15.98
C ILE A 53 -1.01 -13.68 -16.04
N ALA A 54 -0.35 -13.23 -17.11
CA ALA A 54 0.12 -11.85 -17.21
C ALA A 54 -1.04 -10.82 -17.12
N GLU A 55 -2.13 -11.06 -17.83
CA GLU A 55 -3.34 -10.23 -17.82
C GLU A 55 -4.01 -10.26 -16.46
N GLY A 56 -4.18 -11.46 -15.87
CA GLY A 56 -4.76 -11.65 -14.55
C GLY A 56 -4.07 -10.83 -13.45
N PHE A 57 -2.75 -10.70 -13.53
CA PHE A 57 -1.97 -9.90 -12.57
C PHE A 57 -1.87 -8.42 -12.93
N THR A 58 -2.01 -8.04 -14.20
CA THR A 58 -2.02 -6.64 -14.61
C THR A 58 -3.38 -6.00 -14.29
N ASP A 59 -4.46 -6.65 -14.68
CA ASP A 59 -5.84 -6.18 -14.49
C ASP A 59 -6.38 -6.52 -13.09
N GLY A 60 -5.87 -7.59 -12.47
CA GLY A 60 -6.17 -8.00 -11.10
C GLY A 60 -5.73 -7.00 -10.03
N GLN A 61 -4.87 -6.04 -10.37
CA GLN A 61 -4.57 -4.91 -9.48
C GLN A 61 -5.80 -4.03 -9.23
N THR A 62 -6.80 -4.11 -10.12
CA THR A 62 -8.04 -3.32 -10.04
C THR A 62 -9.25 -4.18 -9.66
N SER A 63 -9.28 -5.46 -10.08
CA SER A 63 -10.43 -6.35 -9.88
C SER A 63 -10.02 -7.77 -9.50
N PHE A 64 -10.39 -8.19 -8.28
CA PHE A 64 -10.19 -9.56 -7.81
C PHE A 64 -10.94 -10.58 -8.69
N GLU A 65 -12.17 -10.27 -9.10
CA GLU A 65 -12.98 -11.13 -9.96
C GLU A 65 -12.28 -11.40 -11.30
N THR A 66 -11.67 -10.37 -11.89
CA THR A 66 -10.92 -10.49 -13.14
C THR A 66 -9.66 -11.34 -12.96
N GLU A 67 -8.92 -11.16 -11.86
CA GLU A 67 -7.76 -11.99 -11.50
C GLU A 67 -8.16 -13.48 -11.44
N ILE A 68 -9.21 -13.81 -10.69
CA ILE A 68 -9.70 -15.19 -10.53
C ILE A 68 -10.17 -15.79 -11.86
N LYS A 69 -10.93 -15.03 -12.64
CA LYS A 69 -11.43 -15.49 -13.95
C LYS A 69 -10.29 -15.84 -14.90
N LEU A 70 -9.32 -14.94 -15.05
CA LEU A 70 -8.19 -15.14 -15.97
C LEU A 70 -7.30 -16.30 -15.50
N LEU A 71 -7.03 -16.41 -14.20
CA LEU A 71 -6.30 -17.56 -13.66
C LEU A 71 -7.08 -18.88 -13.86
N GLY A 72 -8.42 -18.85 -13.79
CA GLY A 72 -9.27 -20.00 -14.14
C GLY A 72 -9.11 -20.41 -15.60
N ILE A 73 -9.07 -19.46 -16.53
CA ILE A 73 -8.83 -19.72 -17.96
C ILE A 73 -7.42 -20.31 -18.16
N ALA A 74 -6.40 -19.74 -17.51
CA ALA A 74 -5.04 -20.27 -17.57
C ALA A 74 -4.95 -21.73 -17.06
N LYS A 75 -5.71 -22.08 -16.01
CA LYS A 75 -5.80 -23.47 -15.53
C LYS A 75 -6.43 -24.40 -16.57
N GLY A 76 -7.52 -23.97 -17.20
CA GLY A 76 -8.17 -24.71 -18.29
C GLY A 76 -7.19 -24.99 -19.43
N SER A 77 -6.49 -23.96 -19.94
CA SER A 77 -5.49 -24.15 -20.99
C SER A 77 -4.29 -25.01 -20.57
N ASN A 78 -3.92 -25.01 -19.28
CA ASN A 78 -2.87 -25.89 -18.77
C ASN A 78 -3.32 -27.35 -18.71
N GLN A 79 -4.60 -27.59 -18.42
CA GLN A 79 -5.20 -28.93 -18.45
C GLN A 79 -5.28 -29.47 -19.88
N GLU A 80 -5.71 -28.65 -20.84
CA GLU A 80 -5.72 -29.00 -22.27
C GLU A 80 -4.30 -29.39 -22.75
N LEU A 81 -3.30 -28.55 -22.45
CA LEU A 81 -1.91 -28.84 -22.81
C LEU A 81 -1.37 -30.11 -22.14
N LEU A 82 -1.73 -30.36 -20.88
CA LEU A 82 -1.36 -31.59 -20.17
C LEU A 82 -1.96 -32.83 -20.85
N GLU A 83 -3.23 -32.76 -21.23
CA GLU A 83 -3.92 -33.85 -21.93
C GLU A 83 -3.28 -34.14 -23.29
N ASP A 84 -2.94 -33.11 -24.08
CA ASP A 84 -2.24 -33.28 -25.37
C ASP A 84 -0.92 -34.05 -25.20
N TYR A 85 -0.12 -33.71 -24.17
CA TYR A 85 1.13 -34.41 -23.88
C TYR A 85 0.91 -35.85 -23.41
N GLN A 86 -0.09 -36.10 -22.57
CA GLN A 86 -0.44 -37.44 -22.10
C GLN A 86 -0.96 -38.32 -23.24
N ASP A 87 -1.74 -37.75 -24.15
CA ASP A 87 -2.25 -38.46 -25.31
C ASP A 87 -1.14 -38.78 -26.31
N TYR A 88 -0.16 -37.88 -26.48
CA TYR A 88 1.05 -38.19 -27.24
C TYR A 88 1.78 -39.42 -26.69
N LEU A 89 2.01 -39.50 -25.37
CA LEU A 89 2.64 -40.70 -24.77
C LEU A 89 1.86 -41.97 -25.09
N LYS A 90 0.52 -41.93 -24.97
CA LYS A 90 -0.34 -43.09 -25.25
C LYS A 90 -0.27 -43.50 -26.72
N GLN A 91 -0.37 -42.55 -27.64
CA GLN A 91 -0.38 -42.81 -29.09
C GLN A 91 0.95 -43.40 -29.57
N HIS A 92 2.07 -42.99 -28.95
CA HIS A 92 3.41 -43.44 -29.30
C HIS A 92 3.92 -44.62 -28.44
N ASN A 93 3.10 -45.16 -27.53
CA ASN A 93 3.46 -46.22 -26.58
C ASN A 93 4.69 -45.87 -25.71
N LEU A 94 4.80 -44.61 -25.30
CA LEU A 94 5.88 -44.11 -24.46
C LEU A 94 5.48 -44.13 -22.98
N PRO A 95 6.42 -44.41 -22.06
CA PRO A 95 6.14 -44.47 -20.64
C PRO A 95 6.00 -43.07 -20.02
N GLU A 96 4.96 -42.90 -19.19
CA GLU A 96 4.88 -41.78 -18.26
C GLU A 96 5.69 -42.12 -17.00
N TRP A 97 6.82 -41.45 -16.79
CA TRP A 97 7.81 -41.84 -15.78
C TRP A 97 7.26 -41.75 -14.35
N ALA A 98 6.34 -40.83 -14.08
CA ALA A 98 5.65 -40.73 -12.79
C ALA A 98 4.91 -42.02 -12.38
N LYS A 99 4.59 -42.88 -13.34
CA LYS A 99 3.88 -44.16 -13.14
C LYS A 99 4.77 -45.38 -13.33
N THR A 100 5.86 -45.24 -14.07
CA THR A 100 6.62 -46.37 -14.63
C THR A 100 8.11 -46.37 -14.26
N ASN A 101 8.70 -45.21 -13.93
CA ASN A 101 10.12 -45.07 -13.60
C ASN A 101 10.32 -43.94 -12.57
N ILE A 102 9.98 -44.24 -11.32
CA ILE A 102 10.00 -43.28 -10.22
C ILE A 102 11.39 -42.64 -10.00
N PRO A 103 12.52 -43.39 -10.01
CA PRO A 103 13.84 -42.77 -9.83
C PRO A 103 14.16 -41.71 -10.89
N ARG A 104 13.93 -42.02 -12.18
CA ARG A 104 14.17 -41.04 -13.27
C ARG A 104 13.21 -39.86 -13.17
N TYR A 105 11.95 -40.11 -12.81
CA TYR A 105 10.97 -39.06 -12.58
C TYR A 105 11.39 -38.13 -11.44
N ASP A 106 11.89 -38.66 -10.32
CA ASP A 106 12.30 -37.86 -9.16
C ASP A 106 13.50 -36.95 -9.44
N ASP A 107 14.48 -37.44 -10.22
CA ASP A 107 15.61 -36.64 -10.69
C ASP A 107 15.15 -35.49 -11.60
N MET A 108 14.31 -35.81 -12.60
CA MET A 108 13.71 -34.82 -13.50
C MET A 108 12.85 -33.81 -12.74
N ARG A 109 12.02 -34.28 -11.80
CA ARG A 109 11.15 -33.44 -10.97
C ARG A 109 11.97 -32.52 -10.07
N THR A 110 13.09 -33.00 -9.54
CA THR A 110 14.04 -32.18 -8.76
C THR A 110 14.62 -31.06 -9.63
N PHE A 111 15.12 -31.40 -10.82
CA PHE A 111 15.58 -30.39 -11.78
C PHE A 111 14.48 -29.36 -12.09
N CYS A 112 13.27 -29.82 -12.41
CA CYS A 112 12.14 -28.95 -12.70
C CYS A 112 11.69 -28.12 -11.52
N ARG A 113 11.90 -28.55 -10.26
CA ARG A 113 11.58 -27.76 -9.07
C ARG A 113 12.56 -26.61 -8.93
N ASP A 114 13.84 -26.91 -9.07
CA ASP A 114 14.94 -25.99 -8.74
C ASP A 114 15.18 -24.94 -9.84
N HIS A 115 14.72 -25.20 -11.07
CA HIS A 115 14.89 -24.33 -12.23
C HIS A 115 13.55 -23.81 -12.76
N SER A 116 13.42 -22.50 -12.97
CA SER A 116 12.16 -21.87 -13.43
C SER A 116 12.27 -21.20 -14.81
N ASP A 117 13.48 -20.98 -15.32
CA ASP A 117 13.73 -20.17 -16.51
C ASP A 117 14.11 -21.01 -17.71
N GLU A 118 13.71 -20.53 -18.89
CA GLU A 118 14.00 -21.16 -20.18
C GLU A 118 15.50 -21.42 -20.39
N ILE A 119 16.38 -20.54 -19.90
CA ILE A 119 17.84 -20.69 -20.05
C ILE A 119 18.37 -22.03 -19.50
N HIS A 120 17.70 -22.63 -18.51
CA HIS A 120 18.09 -23.92 -17.96
C HIS A 120 17.58 -25.10 -18.81
N TYR A 121 16.51 -24.92 -19.58
CA TYR A 121 15.89 -25.97 -20.40
C TYR A 121 16.37 -25.94 -21.85
N ARG A 122 16.62 -24.75 -22.39
CA ARG A 122 16.99 -24.51 -23.80
C ARG A 122 18.14 -25.39 -24.30
N PRO A 123 19.24 -25.63 -23.53
CA PRO A 123 20.32 -26.50 -23.99
C PRO A 123 19.88 -27.95 -24.24
N TYR A 124 18.74 -28.39 -23.71
CA TYR A 124 18.23 -29.74 -23.86
C TYR A 124 17.21 -29.87 -25.00
N PHE A 125 16.68 -28.77 -25.53
CA PHE A 125 15.60 -28.82 -26.52
C PHE A 125 15.96 -29.55 -27.81
N ASP A 126 17.23 -29.57 -28.21
CA ASP A 126 17.69 -30.33 -29.38
C ASP A 126 18.23 -31.72 -29.02
N ARG A 127 18.45 -32.00 -27.73
CA ARG A 127 19.07 -33.24 -27.24
C ARG A 127 18.05 -34.26 -26.75
N TRP A 128 16.98 -33.79 -26.10
CA TRP A 128 15.96 -34.67 -25.57
C TRP A 128 15.26 -35.47 -26.67
N THR A 129 14.92 -36.71 -26.36
CA THR A 129 13.95 -37.47 -27.15
C THR A 129 12.54 -36.92 -26.93
N ASP A 130 11.60 -37.40 -27.73
CA ASP A 130 10.17 -37.16 -27.54
C ASP A 130 9.71 -37.61 -26.14
N GLU A 131 10.07 -38.81 -25.71
CA GLU A 131 9.77 -39.33 -24.36
C GLU A 131 10.23 -38.39 -23.25
N GLU A 132 11.47 -37.91 -23.34
CA GLU A 132 12.07 -37.04 -22.32
C GLU A 132 11.39 -35.66 -22.29
N MET A 133 11.20 -35.05 -23.47
CA MET A 133 10.60 -33.72 -23.58
C MET A 133 9.15 -33.71 -23.09
N VAL A 134 8.38 -34.76 -23.41
CA VAL A 134 6.98 -34.89 -22.99
C VAL A 134 6.87 -35.14 -21.49
N ASN A 135 7.71 -36.00 -20.90
CA ASN A 135 7.70 -36.20 -19.45
C ASN A 135 8.10 -34.93 -18.68
N VAL A 136 9.05 -34.14 -19.20
CA VAL A 136 9.40 -32.83 -18.64
C VAL A 136 8.21 -31.87 -18.73
N ALA A 137 7.52 -31.82 -19.87
CA ALA A 137 6.35 -30.96 -20.07
C ALA A 137 5.21 -31.30 -19.11
N ILE A 138 4.86 -32.59 -18.98
CA ILE A 138 3.85 -33.09 -18.03
C ILE A 138 4.20 -32.67 -16.59
N CYS A 139 5.47 -32.83 -16.19
CA CYS A 139 5.94 -32.42 -14.87
C CYS A 139 5.75 -30.92 -14.64
N LEU A 140 6.10 -30.09 -15.63
CA LEU A 140 5.92 -28.65 -15.57
C LEU A 140 4.44 -28.25 -15.51
N CYS A 141 3.56 -28.88 -16.30
CA CYS A 141 2.12 -28.65 -16.25
C CYS A 141 1.55 -28.93 -14.86
N HIS A 142 1.95 -30.02 -14.21
CA HIS A 142 1.54 -30.32 -12.84
C HIS A 142 2.08 -29.30 -11.81
N MET A 143 3.32 -28.83 -11.98
CA MET A 143 3.88 -27.80 -11.12
C MET A 143 3.14 -26.46 -11.26
N VAL A 144 2.82 -26.06 -12.49
CA VAL A 144 2.06 -24.84 -12.78
C VAL A 144 0.66 -24.94 -12.17
N ASP A 145 -0.05 -26.05 -12.39
CA ASP A 145 -1.40 -26.26 -11.83
C ASP A 145 -1.40 -26.21 -10.30
N LYS A 146 -0.48 -26.92 -9.64
CA LYS A 146 -0.38 -26.94 -8.18
C LYS A 146 -0.07 -25.55 -7.62
N ALA A 147 0.85 -24.82 -8.25
CA ALA A 147 1.22 -23.49 -7.83
C ALA A 147 0.06 -22.50 -8.01
N MET A 148 -0.63 -22.54 -9.15
CA MET A 148 -1.82 -21.72 -9.40
C MET A 148 -2.95 -22.03 -8.43
N THR A 149 -3.22 -23.31 -8.14
CA THR A 149 -4.24 -23.73 -7.17
C THR A 149 -3.94 -23.20 -5.78
N SER A 150 -2.69 -23.36 -5.32
CA SER A 150 -2.26 -22.87 -4.01
C SER A 150 -2.30 -21.34 -3.93
N PHE A 151 -1.99 -20.67 -5.03
CA PHE A 151 -2.09 -19.22 -5.14
C PHE A 151 -3.53 -18.72 -5.09
N LEU A 152 -4.44 -19.32 -5.87
CA LEU A 152 -5.87 -18.99 -5.84
C LEU A 152 -6.47 -19.18 -4.44
N ALA A 153 -6.18 -20.31 -3.77
CA ALA A 153 -6.64 -20.54 -2.40
C ALA A 153 -6.09 -19.52 -1.39
N LYS A 154 -4.90 -18.98 -1.62
CA LYS A 154 -4.36 -17.87 -0.82
C LYS A 154 -5.10 -16.56 -1.12
N ARG A 155 -5.37 -16.28 -2.39
CA ARG A 155 -6.09 -15.09 -2.85
C ARG A 155 -7.53 -15.07 -2.34
N ASP A 156 -8.22 -16.20 -2.35
CA ASP A 156 -9.58 -16.33 -1.81
C ASP A 156 -9.62 -16.02 -0.30
N ARG A 157 -8.64 -16.52 0.47
CA ARG A 157 -8.54 -16.18 1.90
C ARG A 157 -8.30 -14.70 2.13
N GLU A 158 -7.38 -14.09 1.38
CA GLU A 158 -7.13 -12.65 1.47
C GLU A 158 -8.36 -11.82 1.09
N PHE A 159 -9.16 -12.27 0.12
CA PHE A 159 -10.41 -11.61 -0.22
C PHE A 159 -11.45 -11.71 0.90
N VAL A 160 -11.58 -12.88 1.54
CA VAL A 160 -12.49 -13.07 2.69
C VAL A 160 -12.05 -12.24 3.89
N GLU A 161 -10.75 -12.16 4.17
CA GLU A 161 -10.20 -11.45 5.34
C GLU A 161 -10.13 -9.93 5.13
N GLU A 162 -9.68 -9.47 3.95
CA GLU A 162 -9.41 -8.05 3.69
C GLU A 162 -10.46 -7.38 2.80
N GLY A 163 -11.42 -8.12 2.24
CA GLY A 163 -12.42 -7.62 1.31
C GLY A 163 -11.89 -7.29 -0.09
N GLY A 164 -12.76 -6.74 -0.94
CA GLY A 164 -12.37 -6.23 -2.26
C GLY A 164 -11.61 -4.90 -2.19
N ILE A 165 -10.96 -4.50 -3.29
CA ILE A 165 -10.26 -3.19 -3.38
C ILE A 165 -11.22 -2.04 -3.07
N ARG A 166 -12.46 -2.09 -3.60
CA ARG A 166 -13.48 -1.06 -3.37
C ARG A 166 -13.87 -0.96 -1.89
N GLU A 167 -14.00 -2.10 -1.22
CA GLU A 167 -14.32 -2.16 0.21
C GLU A 167 -13.19 -1.57 1.04
N ARG A 168 -11.93 -1.98 0.78
CA ARG A 168 -10.75 -1.42 1.44
C ARG A 168 -10.61 0.09 1.21
N MET A 169 -10.82 0.57 -0.01
CA MET A 169 -10.79 2.02 -0.30
C MET A 169 -11.89 2.77 0.46
N THR A 170 -13.07 2.16 0.57
CA THR A 170 -14.18 2.77 1.31
C THR A 170 -13.88 2.81 2.80
N ALA A 171 -13.38 1.71 3.38
CA ALA A 171 -12.94 1.66 4.77
C ALA A 171 -11.86 2.71 5.06
N ALA A 172 -10.83 2.82 4.22
CA ALA A 172 -9.78 3.83 4.36
C ALA A 172 -10.33 5.27 4.28
N ARG A 173 -11.28 5.53 3.37
CA ARG A 173 -11.95 6.84 3.29
C ARG A 173 -12.78 7.15 4.53
N LEU A 174 -13.45 6.17 5.10
CA LEU A 174 -14.24 6.34 6.33
C LEU A 174 -13.34 6.61 7.53
N ASP A 175 -12.22 5.92 7.63
CA ASP A 175 -11.23 6.11 8.70
C ASP A 175 -10.64 7.53 8.65
N MET A 176 -10.17 7.97 7.48
CA MET A 176 -9.69 9.36 7.29
C MET A 176 -10.75 10.40 7.66
N ARG A 177 -12.01 10.17 7.30
CA ARG A 177 -13.12 11.06 7.66
C ARG A 177 -13.38 11.07 9.17
N ALA A 178 -13.28 9.93 9.83
CA ALA A 178 -13.44 9.82 11.28
C ALA A 178 -12.32 10.58 12.01
N THR A 179 -11.06 10.37 11.61
CA THR A 179 -9.92 11.11 12.15
C THR A 179 -10.07 12.60 11.93
N GLN A 180 -10.46 13.02 10.73
CA GLN A 180 -10.65 14.44 10.43
C GLN A 180 -11.78 15.07 11.25
N LYS A 181 -12.89 14.34 11.46
CA LYS A 181 -13.98 14.79 12.34
C LYS A 181 -13.53 14.95 13.78
N GLN A 182 -12.68 14.04 14.26
CA GLN A 182 -12.13 14.10 15.63
C GLN A 182 -11.19 15.30 15.80
N ILE A 183 -10.32 15.57 14.82
CA ILE A 183 -9.46 16.75 14.80
C ILE A 183 -10.29 18.04 14.81
N ILE A 184 -11.32 18.14 13.95
CA ILE A 184 -12.19 19.32 13.89
C ILE A 184 -12.88 19.52 15.25
N SER A 185 -13.44 18.47 15.85
CA SER A 185 -14.10 18.55 17.15
C SER A 185 -13.14 19.02 18.26
N GLN A 186 -11.89 18.57 18.24
CA GLN A 186 -10.86 19.00 19.19
C GLN A 186 -10.48 20.47 18.98
N GLN A 187 -10.33 20.91 17.73
CA GLN A 187 -10.06 22.31 17.40
C GLN A 187 -11.22 23.23 17.80
N GLU A 188 -12.47 22.81 17.63
CA GLU A 188 -13.65 23.56 18.06
C GLU A 188 -13.67 23.78 19.58
N GLN A 189 -13.33 22.74 20.35
CA GLN A 189 -13.20 22.84 21.81
C GLN A 189 -12.08 23.81 22.21
N GLU A 190 -10.91 23.70 21.58
CA GLU A 190 -9.77 24.58 21.86
C GLU A 190 -10.10 26.05 21.55
N ILE A 191 -10.75 26.32 20.41
CA ILE A 191 -11.22 27.67 20.05
C ILE A 191 -12.21 28.20 21.08
N ALA A 192 -13.13 27.36 21.57
CA ALA A 192 -14.09 27.76 22.59
C ALA A 192 -13.38 28.14 23.90
N THR A 193 -12.40 27.35 24.34
CA THR A 193 -11.59 27.64 25.54
C THR A 193 -10.77 28.91 25.37
N LEU A 194 -10.06 29.08 24.26
CA LEU A 194 -9.26 30.28 23.97
C LEU A 194 -10.13 31.54 23.91
N LYS A 195 -11.35 31.46 23.36
CA LYS A 195 -12.32 32.57 23.38
C LYS A 195 -12.73 32.94 24.80
N ALA A 196 -13.02 31.96 25.65
CA ALA A 196 -13.37 32.20 27.05
C ALA A 196 -12.21 32.88 27.82
N GLN A 197 -10.98 32.42 27.62
CA GLN A 197 -9.78 33.03 28.21
C GLN A 197 -9.59 34.48 27.76
N ASN A 198 -9.75 34.77 26.47
CA ASN A 198 -9.67 36.14 25.94
C ASN A 198 -10.72 37.08 26.57
N ASN A 199 -11.95 36.59 26.77
CA ASN A 199 -12.99 37.36 27.45
C ASN A 199 -12.61 37.68 28.90
N THR A 200 -12.06 36.71 29.63
CA THR A 200 -11.56 36.91 31.00
C THR A 200 -10.42 37.92 31.05
N LEU A 201 -9.43 37.79 30.17
CA LEU A 201 -8.31 38.74 30.07
C LEU A 201 -8.79 40.15 29.75
N THR A 202 -9.75 40.29 28.84
CA THR A 202 -10.37 41.58 28.51
C THR A 202 -11.04 42.21 29.73
N ALA A 203 -11.78 41.43 30.52
CA ALA A 203 -12.40 41.91 31.76
C ALA A 203 -11.35 42.35 32.79
N GLN A 204 -10.24 41.62 32.92
CA GLN A 204 -9.12 41.98 33.79
C GLN A 204 -8.47 43.30 33.36
N ILE A 205 -8.21 43.48 32.06
CA ILE A 205 -7.65 44.73 31.51
C ILE A 205 -8.56 45.91 31.84
N ASN A 206 -9.88 45.77 31.69
CA ASN A 206 -10.83 46.83 32.00
C ASN A 206 -10.85 47.20 33.50
N SER A 207 -10.76 46.19 34.38
CA SER A 207 -10.63 46.40 35.83
C SER A 207 -9.35 47.16 36.17
N GLN A 208 -8.21 46.71 35.64
CA GLN A 208 -6.91 47.36 35.84
C GLN A 208 -6.92 48.81 35.33
N LYS A 209 -7.54 49.06 34.17
CA LYS A 209 -7.70 50.42 33.63
C LYS A 209 -8.50 51.32 34.57
N THR A 210 -9.56 50.80 35.18
CA THR A 210 -10.36 51.51 36.18
C THR A 210 -9.53 51.85 37.43
N GLN A 211 -8.71 50.90 37.88
CA GLN A 211 -7.82 51.08 39.02
C GLN A 211 -6.74 52.15 38.74
N ILE A 212 -6.14 52.14 37.54
CA ILE A 212 -5.19 53.17 37.09
C ILE A 212 -5.84 54.55 37.10
N ASN A 213 -7.08 54.68 36.62
CA ASN A 213 -7.79 55.96 36.62
C ASN A 213 -8.03 56.48 38.04
N SER A 214 -8.42 55.60 38.96
CA SER A 214 -8.60 55.95 40.38
C SER A 214 -7.29 56.43 41.02
N LEU A 215 -6.19 55.68 40.81
CA LEU A 215 -4.86 56.07 41.29
C LEU A 215 -4.40 57.41 40.70
N THR A 216 -4.66 57.64 39.41
CA THR A 216 -4.36 58.91 38.75
C THR A 216 -5.10 60.08 39.40
N ALA A 217 -6.39 59.89 39.71
CA ALA A 217 -7.18 60.89 40.43
C ALA A 217 -6.66 61.15 41.85
N GLN A 218 -6.24 60.09 42.57
CA GLN A 218 -5.62 60.22 43.89
C GLN A 218 -4.31 61.02 43.82
N ILE A 219 -3.44 60.73 42.85
CA ILE A 219 -2.19 61.45 42.63
C ILE A 219 -2.47 62.94 42.38
N ASN A 220 -3.47 63.26 41.55
CA ASN A 220 -3.83 64.65 41.27
C ASN A 220 -4.34 65.38 42.52
N SER A 221 -5.16 64.72 43.34
CA SER A 221 -5.63 65.26 44.62
C SER A 221 -4.47 65.54 45.59
N GLN A 222 -3.57 64.56 45.74
CA GLN A 222 -2.37 64.71 46.57
C GLN A 222 -1.48 65.85 46.07
N LYS A 223 -1.30 65.99 44.75
CA LYS A 223 -0.54 67.09 44.14
C LYS A 223 -1.17 68.45 44.46
N ALA A 224 -2.50 68.57 44.40
CA ALA A 224 -3.20 69.78 44.79
C ALA A 224 -3.03 70.10 46.29
N GLN A 225 -3.07 69.08 47.14
CA GLN A 225 -2.84 69.22 48.59
C GLN A 225 -1.41 69.69 48.89
N ILE A 226 -0.41 69.12 48.20
CA ILE A 226 0.99 69.57 48.29
C ILE A 226 1.10 71.05 47.90
N ASN A 227 0.51 71.47 46.77
CA ASN A 227 0.56 72.87 46.35
C ASN A 227 -0.06 73.83 47.39
N SER A 228 -1.18 73.44 47.99
CA SER A 228 -1.82 74.20 49.08
C SER A 228 -0.91 74.33 50.30
N LEU A 229 -0.30 73.22 50.73
CA LEU A 229 0.66 73.22 51.85
C LEU A 229 1.90 74.06 51.53
N THR A 230 2.43 73.98 50.30
CA THR A 230 3.54 74.83 49.86
C THR A 230 3.16 76.31 49.95
N ALA A 231 1.97 76.71 49.50
CA ALA A 231 1.50 78.08 49.62
C ALA A 231 1.34 78.53 51.08
N GLN A 232 0.82 77.66 51.95
CA GLN A 232 0.74 77.92 53.40
C GLN A 232 2.12 78.15 54.02
N ILE A 233 3.09 77.28 53.70
CA ILE A 233 4.48 77.42 54.16
C ILE A 233 5.06 78.77 53.70
N SER A 234 4.90 79.16 52.43
CA SER A 234 5.37 80.45 51.93
C SER A 234 4.74 81.63 52.69
N SER A 235 3.44 81.54 53.00
CA SER A 235 2.75 82.59 53.78
C SER A 235 3.28 82.69 55.22
N LEU A 236 3.59 81.56 55.85
CA LEU A 236 4.16 81.50 57.19
C LEU A 236 5.59 82.04 57.21
N GLN A 237 6.42 81.67 56.22
CA GLN A 237 7.77 82.21 56.04
C GLN A 237 7.75 83.73 55.86
N HIS A 238 6.80 84.27 55.08
CA HIS A 238 6.64 85.73 54.92
C HIS A 238 6.28 86.40 56.25
N LYS A 239 5.33 85.84 57.01
CA LYS A 239 4.95 86.35 58.36
C LYS A 239 6.13 86.33 59.33
N LEU A 240 6.92 85.26 59.34
CA LEU A 240 8.15 85.16 60.13
C LEU A 240 9.15 86.26 59.76
N SER A 241 9.40 86.50 58.47
CA SER A 241 10.32 87.57 58.03
C SER A 241 9.86 88.97 58.47
N LEU A 242 8.54 89.21 58.50
CA LEU A 242 7.97 90.46 59.00
C LEU A 242 8.20 90.62 60.51
N GLN A 243 8.03 89.54 61.29
CA GLN A 243 8.32 89.56 62.73
C GLN A 243 9.82 89.78 63.01
N ASP A 244 10.72 89.11 62.29
CA ASP A 244 12.17 89.29 62.44
C ASP A 244 12.60 90.73 62.07
N SER A 245 11.92 91.37 61.10
CA SER A 245 12.16 92.78 60.76
C SER A 245 11.58 93.79 61.76
N GLN A 246 10.59 93.39 62.56
CA GLN A 246 10.04 94.20 63.66
C GLN A 246 10.90 94.09 64.92
N GLN A 247 11.50 92.94 65.21
CA GLN A 247 12.40 92.75 66.35
C GLN A 247 13.81 93.34 66.15
N ASN A 248 14.27 93.55 64.91
CA ASN A 248 15.57 94.18 64.61
C ASN A 248 15.52 95.73 64.50
N ASN A 249 14.35 96.35 64.70
CA ASN A 249 14.15 97.81 64.68
C ASN A 249 13.85 98.42 66.06
N GLU A 250 14.04 97.64 67.13
CA GLU A 250 14.11 98.10 68.53
C GLU A 250 15.57 98.10 69.01
#